data_AF-A0A1W9WSL6-F1
#
_entry.id   AF-A0A1W9WSL6-F1
#
_cell.length_a   1.000
_cell.length_b   1.000
_cell.length_c   1.000
_cell.angle_alpha   90.00
_cell.angle_beta   90.00
_cell.angle_gamma   90.00
#
_symmetry.space_group_name_H-M   'P 1'
#
loop_
_entity.id
_entity.type
_entity.pdbx_description
1 polymer ?
#
loop_
_entity_poly.entity_id
_entity_poly.type
_entity_poly.pdbx_seq_one_letter_code
_entity_poly.pdbx_strand_id
1 'polypeptide(L)'
;MLEESRGADKAEVYKKLHENLMMAEYLFGSNANEGKLEFWDAAMAEPPVIDSAEVLAYSGYDGTRGTILLRSVAIDPKKGTAARNKLYNYEVVPQGAAFQLTVAGQNLCDAEIGMLLFALDGFNSFIYPVTLGAMGSVGMGRFCFEFQDIRCLNRDNFQSWITDAVQNGHAGYENLPLLSEQARKKRIQEFKESFLEQIR
;
A
#
# COMPACT_ATOMS: atom_id res chain seq x y z
N MET A 1 -21.86 22.24 39.72
CA MET A 1 -22.75 22.22 38.54
C MET A 1 -21.86 22.37 37.30
N LEU A 2 -21.08 21.34 37.00
CA LEU A 2 -20.13 21.30 35.87
C LEU A 2 -20.07 19.84 35.39
N GLU A 3 -21.19 19.37 34.88
CA GLU A 3 -21.29 18.12 34.12
C GLU A 3 -22.40 18.34 33.10
N GLU A 4 -22.08 18.86 31.92
CA GLU A 4 -22.96 18.80 30.73
C GLU A 4 -22.24 19.39 29.51
N SER A 5 -21.31 18.64 28.91
CA SER A 5 -20.98 18.81 27.48
C SER A 5 -20.26 17.61 26.85
N ARG A 6 -20.40 16.41 27.41
CA ARG A 6 -19.82 15.17 26.83
C ARG A 6 -20.86 14.43 26.02
N GLY A 7 -20.94 14.75 24.73
CA GLY A 7 -21.74 13.98 23.78
C GLY A 7 -22.25 14.83 22.64
N ALA A 8 -21.37 15.46 21.86
CA ALA A 8 -21.72 15.60 20.46
C ALA A 8 -22.01 14.18 19.96
N ASP A 9 -23.20 13.96 19.39
CA ASP A 9 -23.61 12.66 18.87
C ASP A 9 -22.47 12.15 17.98
N LYS A 10 -21.86 11.03 18.38
CA LYS A 10 -20.73 10.46 17.63
C LYS A 10 -21.12 10.30 16.17
N ALA A 11 -22.37 9.93 15.88
CA ALA A 11 -22.88 9.81 14.52
C ALA A 11 -22.84 11.14 13.76
N GLU A 12 -23.15 12.27 14.42
CA GLU A 12 -23.11 13.59 13.82
C GLU A 12 -21.67 14.10 13.62
N VAL A 13 -20.76 13.78 14.54
CA VAL A 13 -19.32 14.05 14.38
C VAL A 13 -18.73 13.21 13.25
N TYR A 14 -19.05 11.92 13.19
CA TYR A 14 -18.65 11.02 12.11
C TYR A 14 -19.22 11.49 10.77
N LYS A 15 -20.47 11.95 10.72
CA LYS A 15 -21.07 12.47 9.49
C LYS A 15 -20.40 13.77 9.04
N LYS A 16 -20.17 14.73 9.95
CA LYS A 16 -19.47 15.99 9.63
C LYS A 16 -18.02 15.77 9.22
N LEU A 17 -17.32 14.82 9.85
CA LEU A 17 -15.98 14.44 9.41
C LEU A 17 -16.07 13.77 8.03
N HIS A 18 -17.05 12.90 7.75
CA HIS A 18 -17.20 12.18 6.46
C HIS A 18 -17.58 13.08 5.30
N GLU A 19 -18.35 14.14 5.57
CA GLU A 19 -18.72 15.15 4.59
C GLU A 19 -17.58 16.13 4.28
N ASN A 20 -16.64 16.35 5.22
CA ASN A 20 -15.58 17.36 5.09
C ASN A 20 -14.17 16.79 4.86
N LEU A 21 -13.92 15.54 5.25
CA LEU A 21 -12.65 14.84 5.03
C LEU A 21 -12.75 13.97 3.77
N MET A 22 -11.71 14.00 2.97
CA MET A 22 -11.60 13.11 1.80
C MET A 22 -11.52 11.66 2.29
N MET A 23 -12.10 10.70 1.57
CA MET A 23 -12.12 9.27 1.93
C MET A 23 -10.74 8.72 2.32
N ALA A 24 -9.67 9.26 1.73
CA ALA A 24 -8.28 8.95 2.08
C ALA A 24 -7.94 9.27 3.55
N GLU A 25 -8.34 10.43 4.07
CA GLU A 25 -8.02 10.87 5.44
C GLU A 25 -8.72 10.01 6.50
N TYR A 26 -9.81 9.33 6.14
CA TYR A 26 -10.45 8.34 7.00
C TYR A 26 -9.74 7.00 7.01
N LEU A 27 -9.26 6.58 5.85
CA LEU A 27 -8.61 5.29 5.72
C LEU A 27 -7.20 5.31 6.31
N PHE A 28 -6.42 6.33 5.97
CA PHE A 28 -5.02 6.46 6.34
C PHE A 28 -4.80 7.27 7.62
N GLY A 29 -5.85 7.93 8.12
CA GLY A 29 -5.76 8.83 9.25
C GLY A 29 -5.28 10.23 8.86
N SER A 30 -5.34 11.12 9.84
CA SER A 30 -4.87 12.50 9.72
C SER A 30 -4.41 13.00 11.09
N ASN A 31 -3.95 14.24 11.17
CA ASN A 31 -3.69 14.87 12.47
C ASN A 31 -4.95 15.02 13.34
N ALA A 32 -6.16 14.83 12.77
CA ALA A 32 -7.44 15.01 13.44
C ALA A 32 -8.20 13.69 13.69
N ASN A 33 -7.84 12.58 13.04
CA ASN A 33 -8.48 11.28 13.24
C ASN A 33 -7.48 10.12 13.12
N GLU A 34 -7.78 9.02 13.81
CA GLU A 34 -7.10 7.74 13.62
C GLU A 34 -7.62 7.02 12.38
N GLY A 35 -6.69 6.55 11.54
CA GLY A 35 -7.00 5.79 10.34
C GLY A 35 -7.59 4.43 10.64
N LYS A 36 -8.34 3.88 9.68
CA LYS A 36 -8.89 2.52 9.78
C LYS A 36 -7.92 1.44 9.33
N LEU A 37 -6.82 1.82 8.67
CA LEU A 37 -5.84 0.91 8.10
C LEU A 37 -4.55 0.92 8.90
N GLU A 38 -3.94 -0.26 9.01
CA GLU A 38 -2.63 -0.48 9.61
C GLU A 38 -1.73 -1.12 8.56
N PHE A 39 -0.58 -0.51 8.28
CA PHE A 39 0.43 -1.03 7.36
C PHE A 39 1.61 -1.53 8.18
N TRP A 40 1.95 -2.80 8.01
CA TRP A 40 3.11 -3.38 8.67
C TRP A 40 4.36 -3.15 7.81
N ASP A 41 5.52 -3.16 8.46
CA ASP A 41 6.80 -3.11 7.76
C ASP A 41 6.91 -4.28 6.79
N ALA A 42 7.20 -3.97 5.52
CA ALA A 42 7.31 -4.96 4.47
C ALA A 42 8.74 -5.50 4.42
N ALA A 43 8.98 -6.68 5.00
CA ALA A 43 10.27 -7.35 4.94
C ALA A 43 10.52 -7.92 3.53
N MET A 44 11.80 -7.96 3.12
CA MET A 44 12.20 -8.65 1.89
C MET A 44 11.93 -10.15 2.05
N ALA A 45 11.04 -10.68 1.21
CA ALA A 45 10.65 -12.08 1.20
C ALA A 45 11.54 -12.88 0.25
N GLU A 46 11.86 -12.32 -0.90
CA GLU A 46 12.71 -12.97 -1.91
C GLU A 46 13.81 -12.00 -2.35
N PRO A 47 15.09 -12.39 -2.23
CA PRO A 47 16.17 -11.59 -2.77
C PRO A 47 16.11 -11.58 -4.30
N PRO A 48 16.66 -10.54 -4.94
CA PRO A 48 16.80 -10.49 -6.39
C PRO A 48 17.61 -11.69 -6.91
N VAL A 49 17.23 -12.23 -8.07
CA VAL A 49 18.11 -13.14 -8.81
C VAL A 49 19.18 -12.29 -9.49
N ILE A 50 20.42 -12.45 -9.04
CA ILE A 50 21.54 -11.65 -9.51
C ILE A 50 22.51 -12.52 -10.29
N ASP A 51 22.50 -12.37 -11.61
CA ASP A 51 23.62 -12.79 -12.42
C ASP A 51 24.72 -11.72 -12.34
N SER A 52 25.89 -12.11 -11.85
CA SER A 52 27.08 -11.26 -11.78
C SER A 52 27.47 -10.59 -13.11
N ALA A 53 27.01 -11.11 -14.26
CA ALA A 53 27.22 -10.50 -15.56
C ALA A 53 26.23 -9.35 -15.91
N GLU A 54 25.08 -9.27 -15.24
CA GLU A 54 23.97 -8.37 -15.60
C GLU A 54 23.77 -7.19 -14.64
N VAL A 55 24.51 -7.15 -13.52
CA VAL A 55 24.39 -6.06 -12.55
C VAL A 55 25.06 -4.79 -13.07
N LEU A 56 24.25 -3.83 -13.50
CA LEU A 56 24.69 -2.46 -13.84
C LEU A 56 25.26 -1.67 -12.65
N ALA A 57 25.29 -2.25 -11.45
CA ALA A 57 25.83 -1.61 -10.27
C ALA A 57 27.36 -1.59 -10.28
N TYR A 58 27.92 -0.41 -10.02
CA TYR A 58 29.37 -0.24 -9.91
C TYR A 58 29.98 -1.04 -8.75
N SER A 59 29.18 -1.35 -7.71
CA SER A 59 29.65 -2.02 -6.49
C SER A 59 29.35 -3.52 -6.41
N GLY A 60 28.61 -4.08 -7.38
CA GLY A 60 27.94 -5.37 -7.22
C GLY A 60 26.80 -5.31 -6.20
N TYR A 61 26.28 -6.47 -5.82
CA TYR A 61 25.20 -6.62 -4.83
C TYR A 61 25.75 -6.92 -3.44
N ASP A 62 25.24 -6.19 -2.45
CA ASP A 62 25.50 -6.45 -1.05
C ASP A 62 24.39 -7.33 -0.47
N GLY A 63 24.66 -8.62 -0.31
CA GLY A 63 23.69 -9.57 0.23
C GLY A 63 23.33 -9.36 1.71
N THR A 64 24.12 -8.59 2.46
CA THR A 64 23.78 -8.24 3.85
C THR A 64 22.80 -7.07 3.89
N ARG A 65 23.00 -6.07 3.02
CA ARG A 65 22.14 -4.89 2.95
C ARG A 65 20.93 -5.07 2.03
N GLY A 66 20.97 -6.03 1.11
CA GLY A 66 19.94 -6.24 0.10
C GLY A 66 19.94 -5.16 -0.99
N THR A 67 21.06 -4.49 -1.20
CA THR A 67 21.15 -3.27 -2.03
C THR A 67 22.31 -3.31 -3.02
N ILE A 68 22.25 -2.41 -3.99
CA ILE A 68 23.32 -2.08 -4.92
C ILE A 68 23.65 -0.58 -4.83
N LEU A 69 24.89 -0.19 -5.12
CA LEU A 69 25.25 1.22 -5.33
C LEU A 69 25.28 1.57 -6.82
N LEU A 70 24.45 2.54 -7.19
CA LEU A 70 24.43 3.18 -8.50
C LEU A 70 25.21 4.49 -8.48
N ARG A 71 25.79 4.86 -9.62
CA ARG A 71 26.44 6.16 -9.85
C ARG A 71 25.70 6.97 -10.88
N SER A 72 25.57 8.27 -10.62
CA SER A 72 24.98 9.22 -11.56
C SER A 72 25.81 10.49 -11.62
N VAL A 73 25.83 11.12 -12.79
CA VAL A 73 26.51 12.41 -13.03
C VAL A 73 25.47 13.43 -13.48
N ALA A 74 25.56 14.66 -12.98
CA ALA A 74 24.81 15.75 -13.60
C ALA A 74 25.51 16.22 -14.88
N ILE A 75 24.74 16.53 -15.91
CA ILE A 75 25.24 17.13 -17.16
C ILE A 75 25.05 18.63 -17.10
N ASP A 76 26.10 19.40 -17.43
CA ASP A 76 26.01 20.84 -17.67
C ASP A 76 25.30 21.07 -19.00
N PRO A 77 24.08 21.65 -19.02
CA PRO A 77 23.31 21.79 -20.25
C PRO A 77 23.95 22.80 -21.23
N LYS A 78 24.80 23.71 -20.76
CA LYS A 78 25.49 24.68 -21.62
C LYS A 78 26.69 24.06 -22.34
N LYS A 79 27.39 23.16 -21.65
CA LYS A 79 28.65 22.57 -22.16
C LYS A 79 28.48 21.15 -22.70
N GLY A 80 27.37 20.48 -22.40
CA GLY A 80 27.15 19.08 -22.74
C GLY A 80 28.14 18.11 -22.07
N THR A 81 28.79 18.52 -20.98
CA THR A 81 29.80 17.73 -20.26
C THR A 81 29.36 17.47 -18.81
N ALA A 82 29.99 16.51 -18.14
CA ALA A 82 29.73 16.26 -16.72
C ALA A 82 29.99 17.53 -15.89
N ALA A 83 29.00 17.94 -15.11
CA ALA A 83 29.11 19.10 -14.24
C ALA A 83 30.14 18.82 -13.13
N ARG A 84 31.04 19.80 -12.91
CA ARG A 84 32.12 19.67 -11.94
C ARG A 84 31.57 19.42 -10.54
N ASN A 85 32.13 18.43 -9.83
CA ASN A 85 31.75 18.04 -8.47
C ASN A 85 30.27 17.63 -8.31
N LYS A 86 29.68 17.05 -9.35
CA LYS A 86 28.28 16.58 -9.36
C LYS A 86 28.20 15.09 -9.70
N LEU A 87 28.99 14.28 -9.00
CA LEU A 87 28.89 12.83 -8.97
C LEU A 87 28.06 12.43 -7.75
N TYR A 88 27.00 11.66 -7.99
CA TYR A 88 26.10 11.15 -6.96
C TYR A 88 26.20 9.64 -6.89
N ASN A 89 26.11 9.11 -5.67
CA ASN A 89 25.95 7.67 -5.43
C ASN A 89 24.57 7.46 -4.81
N TYR A 90 23.85 6.45 -5.27
CA TYR A 90 22.55 6.07 -4.74
C TYR A 90 22.61 4.61 -4.30
N GLU A 91 22.13 4.35 -3.09
CA GLU A 91 21.86 2.99 -2.64
C GLU A 91 20.42 2.65 -2.98
N VAL A 92 20.22 1.56 -3.71
CA VAL A 92 18.90 1.13 -4.16
C VAL A 92 18.72 -0.37 -3.99
N VAL A 93 17.47 -0.79 -3.81
CA VAL A 93 17.10 -2.20 -3.93
C VAL A 93 17.07 -2.54 -5.43
N PRO A 94 17.80 -3.59 -5.87
CA PRO A 94 17.79 -4.00 -7.27
C PRO A 94 16.43 -4.58 -7.68
N GLN A 95 16.16 -4.53 -8.99
CA GLN A 95 14.97 -5.17 -9.56
C GLN A 95 14.98 -6.69 -9.29
N GLY A 96 13.78 -7.24 -9.08
CA GLY A 96 13.60 -8.67 -8.84
C GLY A 96 13.55 -9.04 -7.36
N ALA A 97 13.87 -8.11 -6.45
CA ALA A 97 13.56 -8.28 -5.03
C ALA A 97 12.04 -8.25 -4.81
N ALA A 98 11.52 -9.14 -3.96
CA ALA A 98 10.13 -9.17 -3.55
C ALA A 98 10.00 -8.88 -2.05
N PHE A 99 8.93 -8.16 -1.69
CA PHE A 99 8.61 -7.77 -0.32
C PHE A 99 7.21 -8.24 0.04
N GLN A 100 7.04 -8.73 1.27
CA GLN A 100 5.73 -9.15 1.76
C GLN A 100 5.08 -7.97 2.49
N LEU A 101 3.95 -7.48 1.97
CA LEU A 101 3.17 -6.43 2.60
C LEU A 101 1.98 -7.05 3.35
N THR A 102 1.81 -6.69 4.62
CA THR A 102 0.60 -6.96 5.38
C THR A 102 -0.12 -5.66 5.66
N VAL A 103 -1.40 -5.61 5.29
CA VAL A 103 -2.31 -4.50 5.59
C VAL A 103 -3.49 -5.05 6.36
N ALA A 104 -3.73 -4.53 7.56
CA ALA A 104 -4.90 -4.83 8.35
C ALA A 104 -5.86 -3.62 8.33
N GLY A 105 -7.16 -3.89 8.49
CA GLY A 105 -8.14 -2.82 8.56
C GLY A 105 -9.34 -3.22 9.39
N GLN A 106 -9.93 -2.24 10.07
CA GLN A 106 -11.07 -2.46 10.96
C GLN A 106 -12.27 -1.60 10.53
N ASN A 107 -13.46 -2.20 10.57
CA ASN A 107 -14.72 -1.51 10.25
C ASN A 107 -14.71 -0.79 8.89
N LEU A 108 -14.09 -1.43 7.89
CA LEU A 108 -14.08 -0.96 6.52
C LEU A 108 -15.42 -1.26 5.85
N CYS A 109 -16.01 -0.26 5.19
CA CYS A 109 -17.14 -0.49 4.29
C CYS A 109 -16.66 -0.98 2.91
N ASP A 110 -17.58 -1.46 2.06
CA ASP A 110 -17.20 -2.01 0.75
C ASP A 110 -16.51 -0.98 -0.16
N ALA A 111 -16.91 0.30 -0.09
CA ALA A 111 -16.27 1.38 -0.85
C ALA A 111 -14.83 1.64 -0.38
N GLU A 112 -14.58 1.60 0.94
CA GLU A 112 -13.26 1.76 1.54
C GLU A 112 -12.32 0.59 1.16
N ILE A 113 -12.84 -0.64 1.18
CA ILE A 113 -12.12 -1.83 0.71
C ILE A 113 -11.83 -1.69 -0.80
N GLY A 114 -12.82 -1.31 -1.60
CA GLY A 114 -12.66 -1.09 -3.04
C GLY A 114 -11.63 -0.03 -3.37
N MET A 115 -11.60 1.08 -2.62
CA MET A 115 -10.58 2.13 -2.75
C MET A 115 -9.18 1.62 -2.49
N LEU A 116 -8.96 0.91 -1.37
CA LEU A 116 -7.65 0.33 -1.03
C LEU A 116 -7.18 -0.65 -2.12
N LEU A 117 -8.05 -1.58 -2.51
CA LEU A 117 -7.73 -2.57 -3.52
C LEU A 117 -7.42 -1.93 -4.88
N PHE A 118 -8.19 -0.90 -5.27
CA PHE A 118 -7.94 -0.16 -6.49
C PHE A 118 -6.62 0.62 -6.45
N ALA A 119 -6.29 1.25 -5.32
CA ALA A 119 -5.03 1.96 -5.15
C ALA A 119 -3.82 1.02 -5.26
N LEU A 120 -3.90 -0.16 -4.63
CA LEU A 120 -2.85 -1.19 -4.71
C LEU A 120 -2.73 -1.77 -6.13
N ASP A 121 -3.85 -1.97 -6.83
CA ASP A 121 -3.84 -2.40 -8.23
C ASP A 121 -3.19 -1.36 -9.16
N GLY A 122 -3.15 -0.09 -8.75
CA GLY A 122 -2.47 1.00 -9.48
C GLY A 122 -0.98 0.77 -9.72
N PHE A 123 -0.30 -0.03 -8.89
CA PHE A 123 1.09 -0.45 -9.15
C PHE A 123 1.23 -1.26 -10.44
N ASN A 124 0.19 -1.99 -10.83
CA ASN A 124 0.19 -2.85 -12.02
C ASN A 124 -0.14 -2.10 -13.33
N SER A 125 -0.38 -0.80 -13.28
CA SER A 125 -0.67 0.00 -14.46
C SER A 125 0.56 0.11 -15.37
N PHE A 126 0.43 -0.33 -16.62
CA PHE A 126 1.52 -0.24 -17.58
C PHE A 126 1.82 1.22 -17.99
N ILE A 127 0.78 2.04 -18.17
CA ILE A 127 0.87 3.40 -18.70
C ILE A 127 1.15 4.41 -17.60
N TYR A 128 0.48 4.28 -16.46
CA TYR A 128 0.58 5.21 -15.32
C TYR A 128 0.77 4.42 -14.02
N PRO A 129 1.92 3.76 -13.82
CA PRO A 129 2.18 3.00 -12.60
C PRO A 129 2.27 3.93 -11.40
N VAL A 130 1.67 3.52 -10.28
CA VAL A 130 2.04 4.07 -8.97
C VAL A 130 3.50 3.70 -8.71
N THR A 131 4.28 4.64 -8.17
CA THR A 131 5.70 4.44 -7.82
C THR A 131 5.92 4.73 -6.35
N LEU A 132 6.89 4.04 -5.73
CA LEU A 132 7.28 4.27 -4.34
C LEU A 132 8.66 4.92 -4.26
N GLY A 133 8.80 5.87 -3.35
CA GLY A 133 10.06 6.54 -3.05
C GLY A 133 10.40 7.67 -4.02
N ALA A 134 11.70 7.98 -4.11
CA ALA A 134 12.21 9.10 -4.88
C ALA A 134 12.53 8.70 -6.33
N MET A 135 12.76 9.71 -7.17
CA MET A 135 13.31 9.53 -8.52
C MET A 135 12.41 8.75 -9.51
N GLY A 136 11.10 8.74 -9.28
CA GLY A 136 10.14 8.15 -10.22
C GLY A 136 10.22 8.70 -11.65
N SER A 137 10.60 9.98 -11.80
CA SER A 137 10.76 10.63 -13.12
C SER A 137 11.89 10.05 -13.97
N VAL A 138 12.85 9.35 -13.36
CA VAL A 138 13.94 8.63 -14.07
C VAL A 138 13.73 7.10 -14.02
N GLY A 139 12.51 6.66 -13.72
CA GLY A 139 12.11 5.25 -13.77
C GLY A 139 12.37 4.44 -12.49
N MET A 140 12.78 5.08 -11.38
CA MET A 140 12.95 4.39 -10.09
C MET A 140 11.61 4.13 -9.40
N GLY A 141 11.60 3.18 -8.46
CA GLY A 141 10.44 2.97 -7.59
C GLY A 141 9.25 2.27 -8.26
N ARG A 142 9.46 1.59 -9.39
CA ARG A 142 8.42 0.78 -10.03
C ARG A 142 8.31 -0.58 -9.35
N PHE A 143 7.08 -1.02 -9.14
CA PHE A 143 6.75 -2.32 -8.56
C PHE A 143 5.63 -2.99 -9.36
N CYS A 144 5.58 -4.31 -9.28
CA CYS A 144 4.35 -5.06 -9.55
C CYS A 144 3.76 -5.45 -8.19
N PHE A 145 2.45 -5.40 -8.06
CA PHE A 145 1.75 -5.76 -6.84
C PHE A 145 0.87 -6.98 -7.08
N GLU A 146 1.13 -8.05 -6.32
CA GLU A 146 0.34 -9.28 -6.37
C GLU A 146 -0.42 -9.47 -5.07
N PHE A 147 -1.73 -9.65 -5.18
CA PHE A 147 -2.56 -10.05 -4.03
C PHE A 147 -2.39 -11.55 -3.80
N GLN A 148 -1.82 -11.92 -2.66
CA GLN A 148 -1.81 -13.31 -2.19
C GLN A 148 -3.14 -13.64 -1.51
N ASP A 149 -3.28 -13.31 -0.24
CA ASP A 149 -4.47 -13.57 0.56
C ASP A 149 -5.18 -12.27 0.94
N ILE A 150 -6.49 -12.22 0.73
CA ILE A 150 -7.35 -11.19 1.32
C ILE A 150 -8.34 -11.92 2.19
N ARG A 151 -8.36 -11.61 3.48
CA ARG A 151 -9.24 -12.28 4.44
C ARG A 151 -10.16 -11.26 5.08
N CYS A 152 -11.42 -11.64 5.29
CA CYS A 152 -12.46 -10.72 5.73
C CYS A 152 -13.40 -11.38 6.73
N LEU A 153 -13.57 -10.72 7.87
CA LEU A 153 -14.60 -11.06 8.86
C LEU A 153 -15.69 -9.99 8.81
N ASN A 154 -16.94 -10.41 8.67
CA ASN A 154 -18.11 -9.54 8.65
C ASN A 154 -19.27 -10.21 9.39
N ARG A 155 -20.42 -9.53 9.46
CA ARG A 155 -21.60 -10.04 10.17
C ARG A 155 -22.12 -11.37 9.62
N ASP A 156 -21.96 -11.59 8.31
CA ASP A 156 -22.50 -12.76 7.63
C ASP A 156 -21.68 -14.02 7.90
N ASN A 157 -20.36 -13.88 8.08
CA ASN A 157 -19.45 -15.01 8.31
C ASN A 157 -18.94 -15.14 9.76
N PHE A 158 -19.24 -14.17 10.63
CA PHE A 158 -18.78 -14.13 12.01
C PHE A 158 -19.15 -15.37 12.84
N GLN A 159 -20.41 -15.81 12.76
CA GLN A 159 -20.89 -16.95 13.56
C GLN A 159 -20.21 -18.26 13.16
N SER A 160 -20.01 -18.45 11.84
CA SER A 160 -19.31 -19.62 11.33
C SER A 160 -17.85 -19.61 11.78
N TRP A 161 -17.19 -18.45 11.70
CA TRP A 161 -15.81 -18.30 12.14
C TRP A 161 -15.63 -18.55 13.64
N ILE A 162 -16.51 -18.04 14.52
CA ILE A 162 -16.45 -18.33 15.96
C ILE A 162 -16.54 -19.82 16.24
N THR A 163 -17.51 -20.49 15.60
CA THR A 163 -17.76 -21.92 15.83
C THR A 163 -16.51 -22.73 15.47
N ASP A 164 -15.93 -22.43 14.31
CA ASP A 164 -14.70 -23.03 13.81
C ASP A 164 -13.49 -22.75 14.73
N ALA A 165 -13.31 -21.48 15.13
CA ALA A 165 -12.24 -21.05 16.03
C ALA A 165 -12.27 -21.77 17.38
N VAL A 166 -13.46 -21.95 17.97
CA VAL A 166 -13.63 -22.66 19.25
C VAL A 166 -13.36 -24.16 19.09
N GLN A 167 -13.82 -24.77 18.00
CA GLN A 167 -13.66 -26.20 17.77
C GLN A 167 -12.20 -26.60 17.48
N ASN A 168 -11.49 -25.77 16.72
CA ASN A 168 -10.16 -26.08 16.21
C ASN A 168 -9.03 -25.34 16.95
N GLY A 169 -9.38 -24.51 17.95
CA GLY A 169 -8.40 -23.84 18.80
C GLY A 169 -7.55 -22.79 18.09
N HIS A 170 -8.09 -22.14 17.04
CA HIS A 170 -7.37 -21.12 16.29
C HIS A 170 -8.06 -19.76 16.37
N ALA A 171 -7.30 -18.73 16.74
CA ALA A 171 -7.74 -17.33 16.70
C ALA A 171 -6.63 -16.50 16.07
N GLY A 172 -6.95 -15.69 15.06
CA GLY A 172 -5.96 -14.84 14.38
C GLY A 172 -6.32 -14.55 12.92
N TYR A 173 -5.59 -13.61 12.32
CA TYR A 173 -5.82 -13.14 10.96
C TYR A 173 -5.71 -14.24 9.90
N GLU A 174 -4.80 -15.19 10.09
CA GLU A 174 -4.56 -16.30 9.16
C GLU A 174 -5.74 -17.27 9.04
N ASN A 175 -6.65 -17.27 10.02
CA ASN A 175 -7.81 -18.16 10.05
C ASN A 175 -9.10 -17.42 9.71
N LEU A 176 -9.00 -16.17 9.23
CA LEU A 176 -10.17 -15.44 8.73
C LEU A 176 -10.60 -15.99 7.36
N PRO A 177 -11.92 -15.95 7.04
CA PRO A 177 -12.43 -16.39 5.75
C PRO A 177 -11.79 -15.64 4.57
N LEU A 178 -11.41 -16.38 3.53
CA LEU A 178 -10.84 -15.82 2.31
C LEU A 178 -11.90 -15.08 1.49
N LEU A 179 -11.52 -13.91 0.98
CA LEU A 179 -12.28 -13.16 -0.01
C LEU A 179 -11.98 -13.74 -1.40
N SER A 180 -13.00 -14.20 -2.11
CA SER A 180 -12.83 -14.77 -3.45
C SER A 180 -12.35 -13.72 -4.46
N GLU A 181 -11.65 -14.17 -5.51
CA GLU A 181 -11.18 -13.30 -6.59
C GLU A 181 -12.34 -12.54 -7.27
N GLN A 182 -13.50 -13.20 -7.43
CA GLN A 182 -14.70 -12.59 -7.99
C GLN A 182 -15.22 -11.46 -7.09
N ALA A 183 -15.27 -11.68 -5.77
CA ALA A 183 -15.69 -10.66 -4.82
C ALA A 183 -14.71 -9.48 -4.78
N ARG A 184 -13.40 -9.75 -4.88
CA ARG A 184 -12.36 -8.71 -5.01
C ARG A 184 -12.59 -7.84 -6.25
N LYS A 185 -12.72 -8.46 -7.43
CA LYS A 185 -12.94 -7.74 -8.70
C LYS A 185 -14.23 -6.92 -8.66
N LYS A 186 -15.29 -7.48 -8.10
CA LYS A 186 -16.57 -6.79 -7.91
C LYS A 186 -16.40 -5.51 -7.07
N ARG A 187 -15.75 -5.57 -5.91
CA ARG A 187 -15.51 -4.40 -5.04
C ARG A 187 -14.70 -3.29 -5.72
N ILE A 188 -13.65 -3.66 -6.47
CA ILE A 188 -12.87 -2.68 -7.24
C ILE A 188 -13.76 -2.00 -8.30
N GLN A 189 -14.59 -2.78 -9.00
CA GLN A 189 -15.47 -2.25 -10.03
C GLN A 189 -16.55 -1.33 -9.45
N GLU A 190 -17.22 -1.74 -8.37
CA GLU A 190 -18.22 -0.92 -7.67
C GLU A 190 -17.61 0.40 -7.17
N PHE A 191 -16.38 0.36 -6.64
CA PHE A 191 -15.67 1.59 -6.26
C PHE A 191 -15.40 2.50 -7.46
N LYS A 192 -14.90 1.95 -8.59
CA LYS A 192 -14.63 2.73 -9.81
C LYS A 192 -15.89 3.43 -10.31
N GLU A 193 -17.01 2.73 -10.34
CA GLU A 193 -18.29 3.28 -10.78
C GLU A 193 -18.75 4.43 -9.86
N SER A 194 -18.76 4.19 -8.55
CA SER A 194 -19.13 5.22 -7.57
C SER A 194 -18.19 6.43 -7.60
N PHE A 195 -16.89 6.22 -7.79
CA PHE A 195 -15.92 7.31 -7.86
C PHE A 195 -16.10 8.17 -9.11
N LEU A 196 -16.42 7.56 -10.26
CA LEU A 196 -16.69 8.29 -11.49
C LEU A 196 -17.96 9.15 -11.40
N GLU A 197 -18.96 8.73 -10.64
CA GLU A 197 -20.16 9.53 -10.38
C GLU A 197 -19.87 10.77 -9.54
N GLN A 198 -18.89 10.71 -8.64
CA GLN A 198 -18.53 11.83 -7.73
C GLN A 198 -17.68 12.92 -8.41
N ILE A 199 -17.00 12.60 -9.50
CA ILE A 199 -16.13 13.56 -10.23
C ILE A 199 -16.89 14.24 -11.40
N ARG A 200 -18.10 13.78 -11.72
CA ARG A 200 -18.97 14.40 -12.73
C ARG A 200 -19.79 15.52 -12.12
#